data_AF-A0A410DSU0-F1
#
_entry.id   AF-A0A410DSU0-F1
#
_cell.length_a   1.000
_cell.length_b   1.000
_cell.length_c   1.000
_cell.angle_alpha   90.00
_cell.angle_beta   90.00
_cell.angle_gamma   90.00
#
_symmetry.space_group_name_H-M   'P 1'
#
loop_
_entity.id
_entity.type
_entity.pdbx_description
1 polymer ?
#
loop_
_entity_poly.entity_id
_entity_poly.type
_entity_poly.pdbx_seq_one_letter_code
_entity_poly.pdbx_strand_id
1 'polypeptide(L)'
;MKIELQNIFTHIAYKTFKMNDFSLDFLYDSIFEVCKDKSKVENILDYILNLGVLETVNNDVVWFKHKTYKEYFAARYIMKIVKDKYNFIKEIINDDAWSEVLIFIAGMFEDWQDQDIYLNLLLDYNLKLYIQCVKEKNDLSKSLKNKSDNELCYMYLNIMVTTYDKIVNKYFRQIKYLLNPFRYYSNYKDMELVIKGSLSERRYLLYKYSLQYEGENVIICDSEIVNKIDLVSTGGITSIIDINLSNLNLDSARYLALKSLKKELLSIMDKRTLSSPELICERVEWLKRKIGIDDNNKVLDMVKIELIRHPNVRKYIYRNVDLIDLANAIIFLENENIKIEDYTLPKGDIDIDIDKNSYFIWQVYSKERLVERISKFFELYKKSIMYILENSFSGIKELLPCYRNLPYQYTVKYYFNKNYLDGIVDNYYNDPGELSYYYEPCESNHEVPKLIECTQDDLRNDIHDMDDLVKKYSNKNYMVEGVSITNMGISELLHDEQLSKFVHNKMKKEIEFVFDGIDS
;
A
#
# COMPACT_ATOMS: atom_id res chain seq x y z
N MET A 1 -4.15 38.88 -26.84
CA MET A 1 -4.06 37.59 -27.58
C MET A 1 -3.59 36.41 -26.73
N LYS A 2 -2.33 36.27 -26.28
CA LYS A 2 -1.88 35.07 -25.52
C LYS A 2 -2.67 34.80 -24.22
N ILE A 3 -2.94 35.84 -23.42
CA ILE A 3 -3.72 35.74 -22.18
C ILE A 3 -5.19 35.39 -22.46
N GLU A 4 -5.76 35.97 -23.51
CA GLU A 4 -7.15 35.70 -23.92
C GLU A 4 -7.33 34.26 -24.40
N LEU A 5 -6.42 33.75 -25.24
CA LEU A 5 -6.42 32.36 -25.70
C LEU A 5 -6.34 31.36 -24.54
N GLN A 6 -5.45 31.65 -23.58
CA GLN A 6 -5.35 30.80 -22.39
C GLN A 6 -6.66 30.80 -21.59
N ASN A 7 -7.28 31.96 -21.39
CA ASN A 7 -8.56 32.06 -20.68
C ASN A 7 -9.67 31.28 -21.39
N ILE A 8 -9.73 31.34 -22.72
CA ILE A 8 -10.68 30.58 -23.54
C ILE A 8 -10.50 29.07 -23.32
N PHE A 9 -9.28 28.56 -23.48
CA PHE A 9 -9.02 27.12 -23.27
C PHE A 9 -9.36 26.67 -21.85
N THR A 10 -9.00 27.46 -20.84
CA THR A 10 -9.34 27.13 -19.44
C THR A 10 -10.85 27.07 -19.21
N HIS A 11 -11.60 28.00 -19.80
CA HIS A 11 -13.06 28.07 -19.66
C HIS A 11 -13.76 26.90 -20.33
N ILE A 12 -13.39 26.57 -21.56
CA ILE A 12 -13.94 25.43 -22.31
C ILE A 12 -13.63 24.12 -21.60
N ALA A 13 -12.37 23.92 -21.19
CA ALA A 13 -11.93 22.69 -20.54
C ALA A 13 -12.70 22.41 -19.24
N TYR A 14 -12.94 23.45 -18.43
CA TYR A 14 -13.73 23.34 -17.22
C TYR A 14 -15.21 23.03 -17.50
N LYS A 15 -15.86 23.82 -18.37
CA LYS A 15 -17.30 23.63 -18.67
C LYS A 15 -17.61 22.27 -19.29
N THR A 16 -16.69 21.75 -20.10
CA THR A 16 -16.87 20.48 -20.81
C THR A 16 -16.23 19.31 -20.09
N PHE A 17 -15.75 19.45 -18.84
CA PHE A 17 -14.85 18.47 -18.22
C PHE A 17 -15.37 17.02 -18.26
N LYS A 18 -16.65 16.82 -17.94
CA LYS A 18 -17.29 15.49 -17.95
C LYS A 18 -17.84 15.05 -19.32
N MET A 19 -17.72 15.87 -20.35
CA MET A 19 -18.17 15.58 -21.72
C MET A 19 -17.02 14.98 -22.54
N ASN A 20 -17.28 13.98 -23.37
CA ASN A 20 -16.24 13.45 -24.27
C ASN A 20 -15.96 14.40 -25.43
N ASP A 21 -17.01 15.06 -25.92
CA ASP A 21 -17.01 16.00 -27.03
C ASP A 21 -18.03 17.12 -26.80
N PHE A 22 -18.01 18.15 -27.65
CA PHE A 22 -18.94 19.27 -27.65
C PHE A 22 -19.12 19.84 -29.07
N SER A 23 -20.18 20.62 -29.30
CA SER A 23 -20.46 21.17 -30.63
C SER A 23 -19.60 22.40 -30.97
N LEU A 24 -19.44 22.66 -32.26
CA LEU A 24 -18.80 23.88 -32.75
C LEU A 24 -19.53 25.16 -32.29
N ASP A 25 -20.86 25.11 -32.22
CA ASP A 25 -21.68 26.20 -31.68
C ASP A 25 -21.33 26.49 -30.21
N PHE A 26 -21.18 25.45 -29.40
CA PHE A 26 -20.76 25.60 -28.00
C PHE A 26 -19.36 26.23 -27.90
N LEU A 27 -18.44 25.85 -28.79
CA LEU A 27 -17.11 26.45 -28.88
C LEU A 27 -17.20 27.95 -29.20
N TYR A 28 -18.01 28.31 -30.20
CA TYR A 28 -18.25 29.69 -30.59
C TYR A 28 -18.81 30.53 -29.42
N ASP A 29 -19.85 30.02 -28.75
CA ASP A 29 -20.46 30.67 -27.59
C ASP A 29 -19.46 30.84 -26.44
N SER A 30 -18.64 29.82 -26.18
CA SER A 30 -17.61 29.86 -25.14
C SER A 30 -16.52 30.89 -25.43
N ILE A 31 -16.10 31.05 -26.69
CA ILE A 31 -15.17 32.11 -27.09
C ILE A 31 -15.82 33.48 -26.88
N PHE A 32 -17.08 33.63 -27.29
CA PHE A 32 -17.80 34.89 -27.13
C PHE A 32 -18.00 35.29 -25.66
N GLU A 33 -18.30 34.34 -24.78
CA GLU A 33 -18.43 34.59 -23.33
C GLU A 33 -17.15 35.19 -22.72
N VAL A 34 -15.97 34.74 -23.18
CA VAL A 34 -14.68 35.21 -22.67
C VAL A 34 -14.26 36.52 -23.34
N CYS A 35 -14.38 36.64 -24.66
CA CYS A 35 -13.90 37.79 -25.42
C CYS A 35 -14.85 38.98 -25.43
N LYS A 36 -16.17 38.74 -25.30
CA LYS A 36 -17.25 39.74 -25.36
C LYS A 36 -17.21 40.64 -26.61
N ASP A 37 -16.61 40.17 -27.70
CA ASP A 37 -16.45 40.90 -28.96
C ASP A 37 -16.70 39.96 -30.15
N LYS A 38 -17.89 40.07 -30.76
CA LYS A 38 -18.30 39.22 -31.89
C LYS A 38 -17.35 39.32 -33.09
N SER A 39 -16.74 40.49 -33.32
CA SER A 39 -15.87 40.73 -34.49
C SER A 39 -14.57 39.92 -34.44
N LYS A 40 -14.20 39.40 -33.26
CA LYS A 40 -12.97 38.63 -33.05
C LYS A 40 -13.20 37.13 -32.95
N VAL A 41 -14.44 36.68 -32.79
CA VAL A 41 -14.74 35.26 -32.50
C VAL A 41 -14.30 34.36 -33.64
N GLU A 42 -14.63 34.69 -34.89
CA GLU A 42 -14.24 33.89 -36.06
C GLU A 42 -12.72 33.75 -36.19
N ASN A 43 -11.99 34.88 -36.11
CA ASN A 43 -10.52 34.86 -36.17
C ASN A 43 -9.88 34.04 -35.04
N ILE A 44 -10.47 34.08 -33.84
CA ILE A 44 -10.00 33.31 -32.68
C ILE A 44 -10.34 31.83 -32.83
N LEU A 45 -11.53 31.50 -33.34
CA LEU A 45 -11.97 30.14 -33.62
C LEU A 45 -11.00 29.47 -34.61
N ASP A 46 -10.74 30.11 -35.74
CA ASP A 46 -9.78 29.63 -36.74
C ASP A 46 -8.40 29.44 -36.14
N TYR A 47 -7.95 30.38 -35.30
CA TYR A 47 -6.65 30.25 -34.64
C TYR A 47 -6.60 29.06 -33.67
N ILE A 48 -7.62 28.90 -32.83
CA ILE A 48 -7.71 27.82 -31.82
C ILE A 48 -7.70 26.44 -32.47
N LEU A 49 -8.46 26.26 -33.56
CA LEU A 49 -8.52 25.00 -34.29
C LEU A 49 -7.17 24.66 -34.95
N ASN A 50 -6.39 25.66 -35.34
CA ASN A 50 -5.04 25.48 -35.91
C ASN A 50 -3.92 25.25 -34.88
N LEU A 51 -4.19 25.43 -33.58
CA LEU A 51 -3.18 25.22 -32.51
C LEU A 51 -2.92 23.75 -32.19
N GLY A 52 -3.77 22.82 -32.66
CA GLY A 52 -3.62 21.38 -32.39
C GLY A 52 -3.98 20.95 -30.97
N VAL A 53 -4.64 21.80 -30.19
CA VAL A 53 -5.19 21.47 -28.86
C VAL A 53 -6.57 20.82 -28.98
N LEU A 54 -7.37 21.32 -29.91
CA LEU A 54 -8.69 20.81 -30.26
C LEU A 54 -8.64 20.16 -31.65
N GLU A 55 -9.50 19.18 -31.86
CA GLU A 55 -9.73 18.54 -33.16
C GLU A 55 -11.22 18.55 -33.48
N THR A 56 -11.53 18.64 -34.77
CA THR A 56 -12.90 18.63 -35.30
C THR A 56 -13.15 17.35 -36.10
N VAL A 57 -14.30 16.73 -35.88
CA VAL A 57 -14.77 15.55 -36.64
C VAL A 57 -16.12 15.85 -37.24
N ASN A 58 -16.27 15.50 -38.53
CA ASN A 58 -17.49 15.75 -39.31
C ASN A 58 -17.94 17.23 -39.31
N ASN A 59 -16.99 18.17 -39.19
CA ASN A 59 -17.17 19.62 -39.18
C ASN A 59 -18.03 20.25 -38.05
N ASP A 60 -18.73 19.48 -37.23
CA ASP A 60 -19.59 20.02 -36.15
C ASP A 60 -19.25 19.53 -34.73
N VAL A 61 -18.45 18.46 -34.60
CA VAL A 61 -18.06 17.88 -33.31
C VAL A 61 -16.63 18.27 -32.99
N VAL A 62 -16.38 18.75 -31.78
CA VAL A 62 -15.08 19.18 -31.27
C VAL A 62 -14.69 18.37 -30.05
N TRP A 63 -13.44 17.95 -29.96
CA TRP A 63 -12.87 17.39 -28.73
C TRP A 63 -11.44 17.89 -28.47
N PHE A 64 -10.96 17.67 -27.26
CA PHE A 64 -9.54 17.86 -26.94
C PHE A 64 -8.72 16.73 -27.55
N LYS A 65 -7.68 17.08 -28.32
CA LYS A 65 -6.79 16.12 -28.96
C LYS A 65 -6.15 15.14 -27.97
N HIS A 66 -5.88 15.62 -26.75
CA HIS A 66 -5.34 14.80 -25.68
C HIS A 66 -6.03 15.12 -24.36
N LYS A 67 -6.33 14.07 -23.57
CA LYS A 67 -7.01 14.20 -22.26
C LYS A 67 -6.27 15.15 -21.32
N THR A 68 -4.94 15.07 -21.29
CA THR A 68 -4.09 15.90 -20.42
C THR A 68 -4.16 17.39 -20.74
N TYR A 69 -4.44 17.79 -21.99
CA TYR A 69 -4.69 19.21 -22.29
C TYR A 69 -5.93 19.71 -21.57
N LYS A 70 -7.01 18.92 -21.63
CA LYS A 70 -8.26 19.23 -20.96
C LYS A 70 -8.08 19.30 -19.44
N GLU A 71 -7.38 18.33 -18.87
CA GLU A 71 -7.09 18.28 -17.42
C GLU A 71 -6.24 19.48 -16.97
N TYR A 72 -5.17 19.80 -17.71
CA TYR A 72 -4.32 20.95 -17.43
C TYR A 72 -5.08 22.28 -17.50
N PHE A 73 -5.88 22.50 -18.54
CA PHE A 73 -6.65 23.74 -18.69
C PHE A 73 -7.76 23.86 -17.64
N ALA A 74 -8.40 22.75 -17.25
CA ALA A 74 -9.35 22.73 -16.14
C ALA A 74 -8.67 23.08 -14.80
N ALA A 75 -7.49 22.53 -14.52
CA ALA A 75 -6.71 22.84 -13.31
C ALA A 75 -6.39 24.34 -13.22
N ARG A 76 -5.97 24.94 -14.33
CA ARG A 76 -5.72 26.39 -14.41
C ARG A 76 -6.97 27.22 -14.18
N TYR A 77 -8.13 26.77 -14.69
CA TYR A 77 -9.40 27.46 -14.46
C TYR A 77 -9.73 27.51 -12.96
N ILE A 78 -9.63 26.36 -12.27
CA ILE A 78 -9.86 26.24 -10.83
C ILE A 78 -8.95 27.18 -10.05
N MET A 79 -7.65 27.19 -10.38
CA MET A 79 -6.66 28.00 -9.67
C MET A 79 -6.86 29.52 -9.83
N LYS A 80 -7.34 29.98 -11.00
CA LYS A 80 -7.40 31.41 -11.33
C LYS A 80 -8.79 32.04 -11.22
N ILE A 81 -9.85 31.28 -11.49
CA ILE A 81 -11.19 31.83 -11.74
C ILE A 81 -12.18 31.42 -10.64
N VAL A 82 -12.05 30.22 -10.09
CA VAL A 82 -12.95 29.75 -9.02
C VAL A 82 -12.65 30.50 -7.72
N LYS A 83 -13.60 31.33 -7.28
CA LYS A 83 -13.44 32.18 -6.08
C LYS A 83 -13.22 31.37 -4.80
N ASP A 84 -13.96 30.28 -4.63
CA ASP A 84 -13.87 29.38 -3.48
C ASP A 84 -13.27 28.02 -3.89
N LYS A 85 -12.02 28.07 -4.35
CA LYS A 85 -11.34 26.90 -4.93
C LYS A 85 -11.23 25.73 -3.96
N TYR A 86 -11.07 25.97 -2.65
CA TYR A 86 -10.88 24.90 -1.68
C TYR A 86 -12.18 24.13 -1.38
N ASN A 87 -13.33 24.81 -1.32
CA ASN A 87 -14.61 24.11 -1.22
C ASN A 87 -14.92 23.32 -2.49
N PHE A 88 -14.64 23.89 -3.66
CA PHE A 88 -14.78 23.15 -4.92
C PHE A 88 -13.86 21.91 -4.97
N ILE A 89 -12.59 22.05 -4.60
CA ILE A 89 -11.64 20.91 -4.54
C ILE A 89 -12.17 19.82 -3.62
N LYS A 90 -12.73 20.18 -2.45
CA LYS A 90 -13.31 19.22 -1.51
C LYS A 90 -14.49 18.44 -2.10
N GLU A 91 -15.27 19.03 -3.00
CA GLU A 91 -16.37 18.35 -3.68
C GLU A 91 -15.88 17.31 -4.72
N ILE A 92 -14.73 17.54 -5.35
CA ILE A 92 -14.20 16.70 -6.43
C ILE A 92 -13.08 15.74 -6.01
N ILE A 93 -12.58 15.84 -4.78
CA ILE A 93 -11.37 15.13 -4.29
C ILE A 93 -11.42 13.59 -4.37
N ASN A 94 -12.64 13.03 -4.35
CA ASN A 94 -12.90 11.60 -4.42
C ASN A 94 -13.47 11.16 -5.77
N ASP A 95 -13.59 12.08 -6.73
CA ASP A 95 -14.02 11.78 -8.10
C ASP A 95 -12.77 11.45 -8.92
N ASP A 96 -12.58 10.15 -9.23
CA ASP A 96 -11.44 9.62 -9.98
C ASP A 96 -11.24 10.37 -11.32
N ALA A 97 -12.30 10.91 -11.93
CA ALA A 97 -12.21 11.70 -13.16
C ALA A 97 -11.40 13.00 -13.00
N TRP A 98 -11.36 13.58 -11.80
CA TRP A 98 -10.66 14.83 -11.49
C TRP A 98 -9.27 14.62 -10.87
N SER A 99 -8.86 13.38 -10.63
CA SER A 99 -7.57 13.06 -10.00
C SER A 99 -6.38 13.78 -10.68
N GLU A 100 -6.27 13.67 -12.00
CA GLU A 100 -5.19 14.30 -12.77
C GLU A 100 -5.25 15.84 -12.73
N VAL A 101 -6.46 16.41 -12.69
CA VAL A 101 -6.65 17.87 -12.54
C VAL A 101 -6.07 18.34 -11.21
N LEU A 102 -6.30 17.58 -10.14
CA LEU A 102 -5.78 17.88 -8.81
C LEU A 102 -4.24 17.72 -8.77
N ILE A 103 -3.69 16.71 -9.43
CA ILE A 103 -2.23 16.58 -9.61
C ILE A 103 -1.64 17.80 -10.32
N PHE A 104 -2.24 18.26 -11.42
CA PHE A 104 -1.82 19.50 -12.09
C PHE A 104 -1.89 20.73 -11.19
N ILE A 105 -2.91 20.84 -10.33
CA ILE A 105 -3.01 21.93 -9.35
C ILE A 105 -1.82 21.93 -8.39
N ALA A 106 -1.37 20.76 -7.91
CA ALA A 106 -0.20 20.65 -7.04
C ALA A 106 1.08 21.22 -7.69
N GLY A 107 1.21 21.06 -9.02
CA GLY A 107 2.29 21.60 -9.85
C GLY A 107 2.17 23.09 -10.19
N MET A 108 1.05 23.75 -9.88
CA MET A 108 0.79 25.15 -10.24
C MET A 108 1.02 26.16 -9.12
N PHE A 109 1.27 25.71 -7.88
CA PHE A 109 1.55 26.63 -6.78
C PHE A 109 2.91 27.31 -6.95
N GLU A 110 2.96 28.60 -6.61
CA GLU A 110 4.18 29.43 -6.60
C GLU A 110 4.59 29.82 -5.16
N ASP A 111 3.68 29.69 -4.20
CA ASP A 111 3.87 29.97 -2.78
C ASP A 111 3.79 28.67 -1.96
N TRP A 112 4.68 28.51 -0.97
CA TRP A 112 4.78 27.26 -0.24
C TRP A 112 3.66 27.10 0.80
N GLN A 113 3.15 28.19 1.38
CA GLN A 113 2.05 28.14 2.34
C GLN A 113 0.75 27.74 1.65
N ASP A 114 0.47 28.30 0.47
CA ASP A 114 -0.70 27.91 -0.32
C ASP A 114 -0.65 26.44 -0.75
N GLN A 115 0.53 25.97 -1.19
CA GLN A 115 0.74 24.55 -1.50
C GLN A 115 0.54 23.67 -0.26
N ASP A 116 1.01 24.12 0.92
CA ASP A 116 0.86 23.39 2.17
C ASP A 116 -0.60 23.23 2.60
N ILE A 117 -1.41 24.30 2.48
CA ILE A 117 -2.86 24.27 2.73
C ILE A 117 -3.53 23.27 1.81
N TYR A 118 -3.22 23.31 0.52
CA TYR A 118 -3.76 22.39 -0.48
C TYR A 118 -3.41 20.93 -0.19
N LEU A 119 -2.13 20.64 0.10
CA LEU A 119 -1.69 19.28 0.41
C LEU A 119 -2.28 18.78 1.73
N ASN A 120 -2.47 19.64 2.73
CA ASN A 120 -3.17 19.28 3.97
C ASN A 120 -4.64 18.91 3.71
N LEU A 121 -5.32 19.64 2.82
CA LEU A 121 -6.67 19.33 2.38
C LEU A 121 -6.71 17.96 1.70
N LEU A 122 -5.79 17.67 0.78
CA LEU A 122 -5.72 16.35 0.12
C LEU A 122 -5.55 15.21 1.13
N LEU A 123 -4.62 15.37 2.06
CA LEU A 123 -4.37 14.41 3.14
C LEU A 123 -5.61 14.21 4.04
N ASP A 124 -6.52 15.17 4.08
CA ASP A 124 -7.76 15.07 4.84
C ASP A 124 -8.87 14.26 4.18
N TYR A 125 -8.79 13.95 2.89
CA TYR A 125 -9.85 13.18 2.22
C TYR A 125 -9.35 12.01 1.39
N ASN A 126 -8.19 12.11 0.74
CA ASN A 126 -7.72 11.11 -0.20
C ASN A 126 -6.19 10.91 -0.11
N LEU A 127 -5.77 9.84 0.59
CA LEU A 127 -4.35 9.55 0.82
C LEU A 127 -3.61 9.21 -0.48
N LYS A 128 -4.22 8.42 -1.38
CA LYS A 128 -3.56 8.02 -2.64
C LYS A 128 -3.29 9.25 -3.52
N LEU A 129 -4.30 10.11 -3.67
CA LEU A 129 -4.13 11.37 -4.40
C LEU A 129 -3.13 12.31 -3.72
N TYR A 130 -3.15 12.40 -2.38
CA TYR A 130 -2.14 13.17 -1.64
C TYR A 130 -0.71 12.71 -1.96
N ILE A 131 -0.46 11.41 -1.96
CA ILE A 131 0.87 10.83 -2.27
C ILE A 131 1.31 11.22 -3.69
N GLN A 132 0.42 11.08 -4.67
CA GLN A 132 0.68 11.48 -6.06
C GLN A 132 0.97 12.99 -6.16
N CYS A 133 0.18 13.82 -5.51
CA CYS A 133 0.39 15.27 -5.51
C CYS A 133 1.70 15.67 -4.80
N VAL A 134 2.11 15.00 -3.72
CA VAL A 134 3.40 15.26 -3.06
C VAL A 134 4.57 14.96 -3.98
N LYS A 135 4.45 13.93 -4.83
CA LYS A 135 5.46 13.55 -5.81
C LYS A 135 5.56 14.55 -6.97
N GLU A 136 4.41 14.94 -7.54
CA GLU A 136 4.34 15.76 -8.75
C GLU A 136 4.26 17.27 -8.47
N LYS A 137 4.28 17.69 -7.20
CA LYS A 137 4.21 19.10 -6.82
C LYS A 137 5.39 19.90 -7.41
N ASN A 138 5.17 21.20 -7.57
CA ASN A 138 6.23 22.12 -7.97
C ASN A 138 7.34 22.20 -6.89
N ASP A 139 8.59 22.36 -7.33
CA ASP A 139 9.74 22.64 -6.45
C ASP A 139 9.79 24.12 -6.06
N LEU A 140 9.50 24.38 -4.80
CA LEU A 140 9.48 25.70 -4.20
C LEU A 140 10.76 26.03 -3.43
N SER A 141 11.85 25.27 -3.62
CA SER A 141 13.15 25.54 -2.97
C SER A 141 13.65 26.97 -3.18
N LYS A 142 13.31 27.59 -4.32
CA LYS A 142 13.65 29.00 -4.61
C LYS A 142 12.96 29.97 -3.65
N SER A 143 11.69 29.76 -3.32
CA SER A 143 10.96 30.65 -2.39
C SER A 143 11.46 30.48 -0.94
N LEU A 144 12.06 29.33 -0.63
CA LEU A 144 12.63 29.02 0.68
C LEU A 144 14.05 29.57 0.89
N LYS A 145 14.74 30.02 -0.16
CA LYS A 145 16.13 30.52 -0.05
C LYS A 145 16.27 31.70 0.90
N ASN A 146 15.23 32.51 1.07
CA ASN A 146 15.28 33.72 1.90
C ASN A 146 15.10 33.45 3.40
N LYS A 147 14.71 32.22 3.81
CA LYS A 147 14.60 31.85 5.23
C LYS A 147 15.99 31.71 5.84
N SER A 148 16.13 31.98 7.14
CA SER A 148 17.33 31.60 7.89
C SER A 148 17.43 30.07 8.03
N ASP A 149 18.61 29.56 8.35
CA ASP A 149 18.83 28.11 8.47
C ASP A 149 17.99 27.48 9.60
N ASN A 150 17.84 28.19 10.72
CA ASN A 150 17.00 27.74 11.83
C ASN A 150 15.51 27.75 11.46
N GLU A 151 15.02 28.78 10.76
CA GLU A 151 13.62 28.82 10.30
C GLU A 151 13.33 27.72 9.29
N LEU A 152 14.27 27.47 8.36
CA LEU A 152 14.17 26.41 7.38
C LEU A 152 14.17 25.04 8.07
N CYS A 153 15.08 24.81 9.01
CA CYS A 153 15.15 23.57 9.79
C CYS A 153 13.86 23.34 10.57
N TYR A 154 13.36 24.36 11.29
CA TYR A 154 12.11 24.27 12.04
C TYR A 154 10.95 23.90 11.12
N MET A 155 10.79 24.64 10.02
CA MET A 155 9.71 24.41 9.05
C MET A 155 9.77 22.99 8.47
N TYR A 156 10.95 22.54 8.07
CA TYR A 156 11.14 21.21 7.49
C TYR A 156 10.77 20.10 8.47
N LEU A 157 11.30 20.16 9.68
CA LEU A 157 11.01 19.19 10.75
C LEU A 157 9.54 19.24 11.16
N ASN A 158 8.95 20.43 11.28
CA ASN A 158 7.54 20.60 11.62
C ASN A 158 6.61 19.95 10.59
N ILE A 159 6.87 20.15 9.30
CA ILE A 159 6.10 19.50 8.21
C ILE A 159 6.26 17.97 8.28
N MET A 160 7.47 17.47 8.58
CA MET A 160 7.70 16.03 8.72
C MET A 160 6.91 15.41 9.87
N VAL A 161 6.97 16.01 11.08
CA VAL A 161 6.31 15.45 12.27
C VAL A 161 4.79 15.53 12.16
N THR A 162 4.26 16.66 11.68
CA THR A 162 2.81 16.84 11.50
C THR A 162 2.25 15.92 10.42
N THR A 163 2.97 15.76 9.30
CA THR A 163 2.56 14.84 8.22
C THR A 163 2.58 13.39 8.69
N TYR A 164 3.67 12.96 9.33
CA TYR A 164 3.79 11.59 9.84
C TYR A 164 2.71 11.29 10.88
N ASP A 165 2.54 12.16 11.88
CA ASP A 165 1.53 11.96 12.93
C ASP A 165 0.10 11.90 12.36
N LYS A 166 -0.24 12.81 11.46
CA LYS A 166 -1.55 12.85 10.82
C LYS A 166 -1.83 11.59 10.01
N ILE A 167 -0.86 11.10 9.25
CA ILE A 167 -1.03 9.86 8.48
C ILE A 167 -1.19 8.66 9.42
N VAL A 168 -0.33 8.54 10.43
CA VAL A 168 -0.37 7.41 11.37
C VAL A 168 -1.69 7.38 12.14
N ASN A 169 -2.13 8.51 12.69
CA ASN A 169 -3.34 8.57 13.51
C ASN A 169 -4.63 8.39 12.70
N LYS A 170 -4.63 8.79 11.43
CA LYS A 170 -5.82 8.70 10.59
C LYS A 170 -5.92 7.39 9.82
N TYR A 171 -4.82 6.95 9.21
CA TYR A 171 -4.81 5.87 8.23
C TYR A 171 -4.25 4.55 8.79
N PHE A 172 -3.38 4.61 9.80
CA PHE A 172 -2.66 3.45 10.34
C PHE A 172 -2.81 3.31 11.87
N ARG A 173 -3.91 3.82 12.43
CA ARG A 173 -4.13 3.87 13.87
C ARG A 173 -4.06 2.49 14.51
N GLN A 174 -4.59 1.48 13.83
CA GLN A 174 -4.69 0.11 14.31
C GLN A 174 -3.31 -0.54 14.47
N ILE A 175 -2.35 -0.18 13.62
CA ILE A 175 -0.97 -0.68 13.67
C ILE A 175 0.02 0.33 14.24
N LYS A 176 -0.46 1.44 14.84
CA LYS A 176 0.38 2.50 15.40
C LYS A 176 1.44 1.95 16.36
N TYR A 177 1.10 0.93 17.14
CA TYR A 177 1.99 0.28 18.10
C TYR A 177 3.17 -0.49 17.44
N LEU A 178 3.14 -0.72 16.13
CA LEU A 178 4.23 -1.36 15.37
C LEU A 178 5.18 -0.34 14.73
N LEU A 179 4.77 0.93 14.67
CA LEU A 179 5.50 2.02 14.01
C LEU A 179 6.43 2.74 15.00
N ASN A 180 7.44 3.44 14.47
CA ASN A 180 8.28 4.30 15.30
C ASN A 180 7.56 5.60 15.65
N PRO A 181 7.89 6.22 16.79
CA PRO A 181 8.64 5.68 17.91
C PRO A 181 7.77 4.77 18.81
N PHE A 182 6.46 4.68 18.55
CA PHE A 182 5.45 4.05 19.41
C PHE A 182 5.78 2.62 19.85
N ARG A 183 6.36 1.80 18.96
CA ARG A 183 6.75 0.41 19.26
C ARG A 183 7.71 0.23 20.44
N TYR A 184 8.40 1.29 20.86
CA TYR A 184 9.34 1.26 21.97
C TYR A 184 8.71 1.63 23.32
N TYR A 185 7.44 2.05 23.34
CA TYR A 185 6.77 2.57 24.52
C TYR A 185 5.57 1.68 24.85
N SER A 186 5.51 1.17 26.08
CA SER A 186 4.41 0.33 26.55
C SER A 186 3.13 1.12 26.82
N ASN A 187 3.24 2.41 27.17
CA ASN A 187 2.12 3.32 27.29
C ASN A 187 2.49 4.68 26.71
N TYR A 188 1.91 5.00 25.56
CA TYR A 188 2.13 6.28 24.85
C TYR A 188 0.83 7.10 24.72
N LYS A 189 -0.24 6.74 25.44
CA LYS A 189 -1.55 7.40 25.29
C LYS A 189 -1.52 8.89 25.61
N ASP A 190 -0.70 9.27 26.60
CA ASP A 190 -0.57 10.65 27.08
C ASP A 190 0.70 11.33 26.55
N MET A 191 1.30 10.77 25.49
CA MET A 191 2.53 11.32 24.90
C MET A 191 2.27 11.87 23.49
N GLU A 192 2.95 12.96 23.16
CA GLU A 192 2.93 13.59 21.86
C GLU A 192 4.13 13.17 21.01
N LEU A 193 3.94 13.16 19.69
CA LEU A 193 5.01 12.86 18.73
C LEU A 193 5.92 14.07 18.56
N VAL A 194 7.22 13.85 18.74
CA VAL A 194 8.26 14.87 18.66
C VAL A 194 9.29 14.46 17.64
N ILE A 195 9.79 15.45 16.89
CA ILE A 195 10.96 15.28 16.04
C ILE A 195 12.12 16.12 16.57
N LYS A 196 13.28 15.47 16.73
CA LYS A 196 14.54 16.12 17.11
C LYS A 196 15.46 16.09 15.91
N GLY A 197 16.11 17.20 15.56
CA GLY A 197 16.96 17.22 14.38
C GLY A 197 17.73 18.50 14.12
N SER A 198 18.47 18.50 13.02
CA SER A 198 19.28 19.62 12.55
C SER A 198 19.36 19.61 11.03
N LEU A 199 19.47 20.77 10.41
CA LEU A 199 19.75 20.92 8.98
C LEU A 199 21.03 21.74 8.82
N SER A 200 22.15 21.08 8.48
CA SER A 200 23.41 21.78 8.23
C SER A 200 23.62 22.04 6.74
N GLU A 201 24.17 23.22 6.43
CA GLU A 201 24.50 23.66 5.07
C GLU A 201 23.33 23.58 4.08
N ARG A 202 22.08 23.59 4.59
CA ARG A 202 20.85 23.34 3.82
C ARG A 202 20.90 22.07 2.97
N ARG A 203 21.65 21.07 3.44
CA ARG A 203 21.94 19.85 2.70
C ARG A 203 21.81 18.62 3.56
N TYR A 204 22.43 18.61 4.75
CA TYR A 204 22.45 17.43 5.60
C TYR A 204 21.36 17.54 6.65
N LEU A 205 20.30 16.76 6.46
CA LEU A 205 19.22 16.63 7.40
C LEU A 205 19.49 15.45 8.33
N LEU A 206 19.48 15.73 9.62
CA LEU A 206 19.57 14.73 10.68
C LEU A 206 18.31 14.83 11.52
N TYR A 207 17.60 13.71 11.70
CA TYR A 207 16.37 13.72 12.49
C TYR A 207 16.07 12.37 13.17
N LYS A 208 15.26 12.44 14.22
CA LYS A 208 14.76 11.30 14.99
C LYS A 208 13.36 11.59 15.53
N TYR A 209 12.43 10.66 15.33
CA TYR A 209 11.13 10.67 16.00
C TYR A 209 11.23 10.12 17.42
N SER A 210 10.55 10.75 18.37
CA SER A 210 10.48 10.37 19.79
C SER A 210 9.14 10.76 20.41
N LEU A 211 8.88 10.32 21.64
CA LEU A 211 7.69 10.71 22.40
C LEU A 211 8.06 11.53 23.63
N GLN A 212 7.21 12.51 23.97
CA GLN A 212 7.31 13.27 25.21
C GLN A 212 5.92 13.58 25.78
N TYR A 213 5.82 13.86 27.07
CA TYR A 213 4.55 14.22 27.72
C TYR A 213 4.16 15.69 27.46
N GLU A 214 5.13 16.60 27.51
CA GLU A 214 4.90 18.03 27.34
C GLU A 214 6.10 18.67 26.63
N GLY A 215 5.84 19.73 25.86
CA GLY A 215 6.87 20.54 25.21
C GLY A 215 6.56 20.81 23.73
N GLU A 216 7.56 21.34 23.01
CA GLU A 216 7.43 21.57 21.57
C GLU A 216 7.60 20.27 20.77
N ASN A 217 6.83 20.12 19.69
CA ASN A 217 6.91 18.97 18.79
C ASN A 217 8.16 18.97 17.90
N VAL A 218 8.90 20.08 17.88
CA VAL A 218 10.14 20.22 17.09
C VAL A 218 11.25 20.71 18.03
N ILE A 219 12.35 19.98 18.07
CA ILE A 219 13.53 20.35 18.85
C ILE A 219 14.73 20.41 17.90
N ILE A 220 15.23 21.63 17.66
CA ILE A 220 16.44 21.86 16.88
C ILE A 220 17.65 21.57 17.76
N CYS A 221 18.55 20.73 17.30
CA CYS A 221 19.78 20.35 17.98
C CYS A 221 20.99 20.87 17.21
N ASP A 222 22.10 21.14 17.91
CA ASP A 222 23.39 21.24 17.23
C ASP A 222 23.82 19.87 16.71
N SER A 223 24.43 19.83 15.52
CA SER A 223 24.82 18.59 14.83
C SER A 223 25.75 17.70 15.67
N GLU A 224 26.60 18.28 16.53
CA GLU A 224 27.45 17.55 17.47
C GLU A 224 26.66 16.86 18.61
N ILE A 225 25.48 17.39 18.95
CA ILE A 225 24.66 16.90 20.07
C ILE A 225 23.90 15.64 19.67
N VAL A 226 23.51 15.48 18.42
CA VAL A 226 22.71 14.31 17.99
C VAL A 226 23.51 13.00 18.06
N ASN A 227 24.81 13.03 17.75
CA ASN A 227 25.71 11.88 17.97
C ASN A 227 25.80 11.49 19.47
N LYS A 228 25.58 12.43 20.39
CA LYS A 228 25.48 12.15 21.83
C LYS A 228 24.07 11.72 22.26
N ILE A 229 23.01 12.19 21.59
CA ILE A 229 21.61 11.78 21.86
C ILE A 229 21.39 10.29 21.56
N ASP A 230 22.07 9.73 20.56
CA ASP A 230 22.00 8.30 20.23
C ASP A 230 22.56 7.37 21.33
N LEU A 231 23.45 7.88 22.19
CA LEU A 231 24.02 7.11 23.30
C LEU A 231 23.12 7.08 24.55
N VAL A 232 22.14 7.99 24.67
CA VAL A 232 21.39 8.20 25.92
C VAL A 232 19.88 7.94 25.77
N SER A 233 19.31 8.01 24.56
CA SER A 233 17.85 7.90 24.37
C SER A 233 17.40 6.49 23.99
N THR A 234 16.58 5.88 24.86
CA THR A 234 15.85 4.65 24.57
C THR A 234 14.76 4.91 23.52
N GLY A 235 14.88 4.27 22.36
CA GLY A 235 13.84 4.24 21.32
C GLY A 235 14.02 5.24 20.17
N GLY A 236 13.50 4.87 18.99
CA GLY A 236 13.57 5.64 17.73
C GLY A 236 14.76 5.26 16.83
N ILE A 237 14.68 5.62 15.55
CA ILE A 237 15.75 5.44 14.56
C ILE A 237 16.25 6.82 14.15
N THR A 238 17.55 7.07 14.33
CA THR A 238 18.21 8.28 13.83
C THR A 238 18.46 8.16 12.33
N SER A 239 18.05 9.17 11.58
CA SER A 239 18.15 9.21 10.12
C SER A 239 19.05 10.36 9.69
N ILE A 240 20.00 10.07 8.82
CA ILE A 240 20.91 11.03 8.19
C ILE A 240 20.64 11.01 6.68
N ILE A 241 20.33 12.18 6.13
CA ILE A 241 19.98 12.34 4.71
C ILE A 241 20.75 13.50 4.13
N ASP A 242 21.45 13.25 3.03
CA ASP A 242 21.93 14.29 2.14
C ASP A 242 20.81 14.61 1.15
N ILE A 243 20.16 15.76 1.33
CA ILE A 243 19.02 16.20 0.52
C ILE A 243 19.39 16.19 -0.97
N ASN A 244 20.57 16.71 -1.33
CA ASN A 244 20.97 16.85 -2.73
C ASN A 244 21.32 15.51 -3.37
N LEU A 245 22.10 14.66 -2.69
CA LEU A 245 22.45 13.33 -3.23
C LEU A 245 21.25 12.37 -3.28
N SER A 246 20.18 12.67 -2.53
CA SER A 246 18.96 11.89 -2.53
C SER A 246 17.92 12.36 -3.55
N ASN A 247 18.27 13.28 -4.46
CA ASN A 247 17.35 13.94 -5.39
C ASN A 247 16.15 14.60 -4.69
N LEU A 248 16.37 15.11 -3.47
CA LEU A 248 15.38 15.84 -2.70
C LEU A 248 15.63 17.34 -2.80
N ASN A 249 14.56 18.08 -2.50
CA ASN A 249 14.52 19.53 -2.52
C ASN A 249 14.31 20.08 -1.10
N LEU A 250 14.49 21.39 -0.90
CA LEU A 250 14.31 22.05 0.39
C LEU A 250 12.85 22.04 0.88
N ASP A 251 11.91 21.67 0.02
CA ASP A 251 10.48 21.53 0.31
C ASP A 251 10.01 20.05 0.34
N SER A 252 10.94 19.10 0.36
CA SER A 252 10.64 17.65 0.30
C SER A 252 10.29 17.01 1.64
N ALA A 253 9.99 17.80 2.67
CA ALA A 253 9.65 17.32 4.01
C ALA A 253 8.50 16.29 4.01
N ARG A 254 7.45 16.54 3.22
CA ARG A 254 6.31 15.60 3.08
C ARG A 254 6.72 14.30 2.42
N TYR A 255 7.52 14.38 1.36
CA TYR A 255 8.06 13.20 0.67
C TYR A 255 8.90 12.36 1.63
N LEU A 256 9.75 12.99 2.46
CA LEU A 256 10.53 12.28 3.46
C LEU A 256 9.68 11.62 4.55
N ALA A 257 8.62 12.27 5.03
CA ALA A 257 7.70 11.65 5.97
C ALA A 257 7.03 10.39 5.36
N LEU A 258 6.58 10.49 4.10
CA LEU A 258 6.02 9.35 3.35
C LEU A 258 7.04 8.22 3.15
N LYS A 259 8.27 8.57 2.76
CA LYS A 259 9.37 7.60 2.57
C LYS A 259 9.68 6.85 3.86
N SER A 260 9.79 7.56 4.98
CA SER A 260 10.04 6.95 6.29
C SER A 260 8.89 6.02 6.70
N LEU A 261 7.64 6.44 6.52
CA LEU A 261 6.49 5.60 6.82
C LEU A 261 6.44 4.36 5.92
N LYS A 262 6.63 4.50 4.60
CA LYS A 262 6.67 3.39 3.65
C LYS A 262 7.69 2.35 4.09
N LYS A 263 8.92 2.78 4.40
CA LYS A 263 10.00 1.90 4.88
C LYS A 263 9.62 1.14 6.15
N GLU A 264 8.94 1.79 7.10
CA GLU A 264 8.45 1.13 8.32
C GLU A 264 7.36 0.09 8.04
N LEU A 265 6.40 0.43 7.18
CA LEU A 265 5.34 -0.50 6.76
C LEU A 265 5.91 -1.72 6.05
N LEU A 266 6.87 -1.54 5.14
CA LEU A 266 7.57 -2.65 4.49
C LEU A 266 8.34 -3.51 5.51
N SER A 267 8.99 -2.88 6.49
CA SER A 267 9.67 -3.63 7.57
C SER A 267 8.71 -4.46 8.42
N ILE A 268 7.48 -4.00 8.65
CA ILE A 268 6.43 -4.77 9.33
C ILE A 268 6.08 -6.02 8.53
N MET A 269 5.97 -5.91 7.20
CA MET A 269 5.70 -7.06 6.32
C MET A 269 6.87 -8.04 6.30
N ASP A 270 8.10 -7.54 6.14
CA ASP A 270 9.30 -8.38 6.08
C ASP A 270 9.53 -9.16 7.38
N LYS A 271 9.19 -8.54 8.54
CA LYS A 271 9.27 -9.17 9.86
C LYS A 271 8.06 -10.04 10.22
N ARG A 272 7.03 -10.08 9.37
CA ARG A 272 5.79 -10.85 9.55
C ARG A 272 5.11 -10.61 10.90
N THR A 273 5.03 -9.34 11.30
CA THR A 273 4.49 -8.97 12.63
C THR A 273 2.97 -8.81 12.64
N LEU A 274 2.31 -8.80 11.47
CA LEU A 274 0.86 -8.79 11.40
C LEU A 274 0.32 -10.20 11.60
N SER A 275 -0.90 -10.28 12.14
CA SER A 275 -1.49 -11.54 12.53
C SER A 275 -2.98 -11.57 12.21
N SER A 276 -3.45 -12.76 11.84
CA SER A 276 -4.86 -13.14 11.81
C SER A 276 -5.02 -14.46 12.58
N PRO A 277 -6.24 -14.88 12.93
CA PRO A 277 -6.46 -16.17 13.57
C PRO A 277 -5.82 -17.34 12.83
N GLU A 278 -5.93 -17.37 11.49
CA GLU A 278 -5.33 -18.39 10.63
C GLU A 278 -3.80 -18.43 10.79
N LEU A 279 -3.15 -17.26 10.77
CA LEU A 279 -1.69 -17.15 10.92
C LEU A 279 -1.23 -17.54 12.34
N ILE A 280 -2.04 -17.24 13.36
CA ILE A 280 -1.75 -17.66 14.73
C ILE A 280 -1.84 -19.19 14.82
N CYS A 281 -2.87 -19.80 14.23
CA CYS A 281 -3.02 -21.26 14.19
C CYS A 281 -1.83 -21.94 13.49
N GLU A 282 -1.43 -21.44 12.32
CA GLU A 282 -0.24 -21.94 11.60
C GLU A 282 1.01 -21.88 12.48
N ARG A 283 1.24 -20.73 13.14
CA ARG A 283 2.40 -20.51 14.00
C ARG A 283 2.39 -21.41 15.24
N VAL A 284 1.24 -21.55 15.90
CA VAL A 284 1.09 -22.42 17.09
C VAL A 284 1.41 -23.86 16.71
N GLU A 285 0.86 -24.37 15.62
CA GLU A 285 1.12 -25.73 15.14
C GLU A 285 2.59 -25.96 14.80
N TRP A 286 3.24 -25.00 14.12
CA TRP A 286 4.67 -25.07 13.85
C TRP A 286 5.51 -25.10 15.14
N LEU A 287 5.21 -24.21 16.09
CA LEU A 287 5.93 -24.14 17.37
C LEU A 287 5.74 -25.42 18.20
N LYS A 288 4.53 -25.99 18.24
CA LYS A 288 4.22 -27.28 18.87
C LYS A 288 5.05 -28.42 18.28
N ARG A 289 5.15 -28.51 16.95
CA ARG A 289 6.03 -29.48 16.26
C ARG A 289 7.49 -29.29 16.66
N LYS A 290 7.98 -28.04 16.67
CA LYS A 290 9.37 -27.70 17.00
C LYS A 290 9.75 -28.09 18.43
N ILE A 291 8.85 -27.92 19.39
CA ILE A 291 9.09 -28.32 20.79
C ILE A 291 8.79 -29.80 21.04
N GLY A 292 8.05 -30.47 20.15
CA GLY A 292 7.63 -31.88 20.30
C GLY A 292 6.54 -32.07 21.35
N ILE A 293 5.67 -31.06 21.52
CA ILE A 293 4.54 -31.09 22.46
C ILE A 293 3.28 -30.73 21.68
N ASP A 294 2.38 -31.70 21.52
CA ASP A 294 1.13 -31.51 20.78
C ASP A 294 -0.06 -31.10 21.66
N ASP A 295 0.04 -31.26 22.98
CA ASP A 295 -1.01 -30.88 23.91
C ASP A 295 -0.87 -29.42 24.36
N ASN A 296 -1.85 -28.59 24.03
CA ASN A 296 -1.92 -27.18 24.43
C ASN A 296 -1.90 -27.03 25.96
N ASN A 297 -2.62 -27.88 26.70
CA ASN A 297 -2.69 -27.78 28.17
C ASN A 297 -1.32 -28.00 28.79
N LYS A 298 -0.52 -28.91 28.23
CA LYS A 298 0.84 -29.18 28.69
C LYS A 298 1.74 -27.95 28.51
N VAL A 299 1.62 -27.22 27.41
CA VAL A 299 2.35 -25.95 27.20
C VAL A 299 1.92 -24.91 28.25
N LEU A 300 0.61 -24.75 28.45
CA LEU A 300 0.06 -23.81 29.42
C LEU A 300 0.52 -24.13 30.85
N ASP A 301 0.51 -25.40 31.25
CA ASP A 301 0.92 -25.83 32.58
C ASP A 301 2.43 -25.61 32.82
N MET A 302 3.27 -25.84 31.80
CA MET A 302 4.69 -25.51 31.87
C MET A 302 4.90 -24.01 32.14
N VAL A 303 4.17 -23.14 31.45
CA VAL A 303 4.25 -21.68 31.65
C VAL A 303 3.70 -21.27 33.01
N LYS A 304 2.57 -21.84 33.45
CA LYS A 304 2.01 -21.57 34.79
C LYS A 304 3.01 -21.93 35.89
N ILE A 305 3.66 -23.09 35.83
CA ILE A 305 4.67 -23.51 36.80
C ILE A 305 5.84 -22.52 36.81
N GLU A 306 6.28 -22.06 35.65
CA GLU A 306 7.38 -21.10 35.54
C GLU A 306 7.01 -19.74 36.13
N LEU A 307 5.80 -19.23 35.86
CA LEU A 307 5.30 -17.97 36.43
C LEU A 307 5.12 -18.05 37.95
N ILE A 308 4.77 -19.22 38.52
CA ILE A 308 4.71 -19.42 39.98
C ILE A 308 6.12 -19.32 40.58
N ARG A 309 7.13 -19.90 39.93
CA ARG A 309 8.53 -19.86 40.39
C ARG A 309 9.15 -18.48 40.22
N HIS A 310 8.82 -17.81 39.12
CA HIS A 310 9.41 -16.53 38.70
C HIS A 310 8.31 -15.57 38.22
N PRO A 311 7.59 -14.87 39.11
CA PRO A 311 6.42 -14.05 38.75
C PRO A 311 6.69 -12.91 37.74
N ASN A 312 7.95 -12.47 37.61
CA ASN A 312 8.34 -11.36 36.74
C ASN A 312 9.09 -11.82 35.48
N VAL A 313 9.07 -13.11 35.15
CA VAL A 313 9.72 -13.62 33.95
C VAL A 313 9.03 -13.06 32.70
N ARG A 314 9.81 -12.45 31.79
CA ARG A 314 9.29 -11.90 30.53
C ARG A 314 9.39 -12.86 29.35
N LYS A 315 10.28 -13.85 29.44
CA LYS A 315 10.56 -14.84 28.39
C LYS A 315 10.90 -16.19 29.02
N TYR A 316 10.36 -17.28 28.49
CA TYR A 316 10.69 -18.64 28.94
C TYR A 316 11.09 -19.50 27.74
N ILE A 317 12.40 -19.65 27.53
CA ILE A 317 12.93 -20.32 26.34
C ILE A 317 13.05 -21.85 26.56
N TYR A 318 12.36 -22.62 25.72
CA TYR A 318 12.45 -24.07 25.65
C TYR A 318 12.65 -24.52 24.19
N ARG A 319 13.71 -25.28 23.90
CA ARG A 319 14.06 -25.72 22.52
C ARG A 319 14.04 -24.58 21.49
N ASN A 320 14.62 -23.42 21.86
CA ASN A 320 14.66 -22.21 21.05
C ASN A 320 13.26 -21.66 20.69
N VAL A 321 12.26 -21.87 21.55
CA VAL A 321 10.92 -21.31 21.46
C VAL A 321 10.60 -20.60 22.77
N ASP A 322 10.06 -19.39 22.70
CA ASP A 322 9.52 -18.71 23.87
C ASP A 322 8.14 -19.27 24.19
N LEU A 323 8.04 -20.03 25.28
CA LEU A 323 6.79 -20.67 25.69
C LEU A 323 5.78 -19.66 26.22
N ILE A 324 6.21 -18.49 26.71
CA ILE A 324 5.27 -17.44 27.14
C ILE A 324 4.53 -16.88 25.93
N ASP A 325 5.24 -16.57 24.85
CA ASP A 325 4.63 -16.10 23.60
C ASP A 325 3.71 -17.16 22.97
N LEU A 326 4.12 -18.43 23.01
CA LEU A 326 3.28 -19.55 22.55
C LEU A 326 2.02 -19.71 23.40
N ALA A 327 2.14 -19.67 24.74
CA ALA A 327 1.00 -19.77 25.64
C ALA A 327 0.03 -18.60 25.45
N ASN A 328 0.53 -17.38 25.28
CA ASN A 328 -0.31 -16.21 24.98
C ASN A 328 -1.09 -16.39 23.67
N ALA A 329 -0.46 -16.98 22.65
CA ALA A 329 -1.14 -17.29 21.39
C ALA A 329 -2.25 -18.35 21.57
N ILE A 330 -1.99 -19.41 22.35
CA ILE A 330 -2.98 -20.45 22.66
C ILE A 330 -4.17 -19.85 23.42
N ILE A 331 -3.91 -19.08 24.49
CA ILE A 331 -4.95 -18.42 25.30
C ILE A 331 -5.79 -17.48 24.44
N PHE A 332 -5.17 -16.73 23.53
CA PHE A 332 -5.90 -15.87 22.60
C PHE A 332 -6.89 -16.68 21.75
N LEU A 333 -6.46 -17.79 21.16
CA LEU A 333 -7.33 -18.65 20.34
C LEU A 333 -8.48 -19.25 21.17
N GLU A 334 -8.20 -19.69 22.40
CA GLU A 334 -9.22 -20.21 23.32
C GLU A 334 -10.27 -19.15 23.66
N ASN A 335 -9.85 -17.92 23.96
CA ASN A 335 -10.76 -16.81 24.30
C ASN A 335 -11.67 -16.42 23.13
N GLU A 336 -11.15 -16.48 21.91
CA GLU A 336 -11.91 -16.20 20.68
C GLU A 336 -12.75 -17.42 20.21
N ASN A 337 -12.77 -18.52 20.97
CA ASN A 337 -13.43 -19.79 20.61
C ASN A 337 -12.97 -20.37 19.26
N ILE A 338 -11.69 -20.21 18.94
CA ILE A 338 -11.09 -20.64 17.67
C ILE A 338 -10.47 -22.02 17.85
N LYS A 339 -10.99 -23.01 17.10
CA LYS A 339 -10.43 -24.36 17.06
C LYS A 339 -9.28 -24.40 16.06
N ILE A 340 -8.09 -24.74 16.52
CA ILE A 340 -6.87 -24.75 15.69
C ILE A 340 -7.06 -25.65 14.47
N GLU A 341 -7.71 -26.80 14.64
CA GLU A 341 -7.90 -27.83 13.63
C GLU A 341 -8.61 -27.29 12.37
N ASP A 342 -9.58 -26.38 12.55
CA ASP A 342 -10.36 -25.77 11.48
C ASP A 342 -9.51 -24.88 10.55
N TYR A 343 -8.34 -24.45 11.03
CA TYR A 343 -7.40 -23.57 10.35
C TYR A 343 -6.05 -24.24 10.06
N THR A 344 -5.94 -25.55 10.30
CA THR A 344 -4.75 -26.32 9.91
C THR A 344 -4.82 -26.79 8.48
N LEU A 345 -3.68 -26.80 7.80
CA LEU A 345 -3.57 -27.41 6.48
C LEU A 345 -3.56 -28.94 6.62
N PRO A 346 -4.24 -29.68 5.72
CA PRO A 346 -4.24 -31.14 5.71
C PRO A 346 -2.83 -31.72 5.77
N LYS A 347 -2.59 -32.67 6.68
CA LYS A 347 -1.31 -33.38 6.85
C LYS A 347 -1.15 -34.47 5.78
N GLY A 348 0.08 -34.97 5.63
CA GLY A 348 0.38 -36.11 4.77
C GLY A 348 -0.44 -37.35 5.16
N ASP A 349 -0.86 -38.10 4.17
CA ASP A 349 -1.73 -39.28 4.27
C ASP A 349 -1.07 -40.57 3.75
N ILE A 350 0.20 -40.49 3.33
CA ILE A 350 1.00 -41.64 2.93
C ILE A 350 2.05 -41.91 4.00
N ASP A 351 2.03 -43.12 4.55
CA ASP A 351 3.10 -43.62 5.42
C ASP A 351 4.32 -43.98 4.58
N ILE A 352 5.47 -43.39 4.91
CA ILE A 352 6.74 -43.72 4.27
C ILE A 352 7.50 -44.70 5.16
N ASP A 353 7.98 -45.78 4.54
CA ASP A 353 8.83 -46.77 5.20
C ASP A 353 10.17 -46.13 5.61
N ILE A 354 10.41 -46.06 6.93
CA ILE A 354 11.47 -45.26 7.57
C ILE A 354 12.87 -45.80 7.22
N ASP A 355 12.97 -47.00 6.64
CA ASP A 355 14.21 -47.64 6.22
C ASP A 355 14.94 -46.91 5.07
N LYS A 356 14.28 -45.95 4.40
CA LYS A 356 14.94 -45.01 3.47
C LYS A 356 15.35 -43.75 4.23
N ASN A 357 16.66 -43.60 4.48
CA ASN A 357 17.29 -42.50 5.24
C ASN A 357 16.99 -41.06 4.75
N SER A 358 16.22 -40.86 3.68
CA SER A 358 15.71 -39.56 3.25
C SER A 358 14.46 -39.71 2.38
N TYR A 359 13.51 -38.79 2.57
CA TYR A 359 12.34 -38.63 1.70
C TYR A 359 12.09 -37.14 1.44
N PHE A 360 11.49 -36.84 0.30
CA PHE A 360 11.00 -35.51 -0.03
C PHE A 360 9.61 -35.29 0.60
N ILE A 361 9.35 -34.06 1.06
CA ILE A 361 8.11 -33.73 1.79
C ILE A 361 6.84 -34.03 0.99
N TRP A 362 6.85 -33.97 -0.34
CA TRP A 362 5.69 -34.29 -1.16
C TRP A 362 5.39 -35.79 -1.28
N GLN A 363 6.32 -36.67 -0.89
CA GLN A 363 6.11 -38.13 -0.96
C GLN A 363 5.14 -38.65 0.11
N VAL A 364 4.88 -37.87 1.17
CA VAL A 364 3.89 -38.24 2.20
C VAL A 364 2.45 -37.84 1.82
N TYR A 365 2.24 -37.31 0.61
CA TYR A 365 0.94 -36.81 0.17
C TYR A 365 0.45 -37.55 -1.07
N SER A 366 -0.81 -37.99 -1.04
CA SER A 366 -1.56 -38.43 -2.22
C SER A 366 -1.96 -37.24 -3.10
N LYS A 367 -2.35 -37.51 -4.36
CA LYS A 367 -2.87 -36.48 -5.27
C LYS A 367 -4.09 -35.79 -4.66
N GLU A 368 -5.03 -36.58 -4.14
CA GLU A 368 -6.26 -36.11 -3.53
C GLU A 368 -5.96 -35.19 -2.33
N ARG A 369 -5.00 -35.59 -1.47
CA ARG A 369 -4.58 -34.78 -0.34
C ARG A 369 -3.92 -33.47 -0.75
N LEU A 370 -3.11 -33.47 -1.82
CA LEU A 370 -2.52 -32.25 -2.36
C LEU A 370 -3.61 -31.29 -2.86
N VAL A 371 -4.63 -31.79 -3.56
CA VAL A 371 -5.76 -30.96 -4.02
C VAL A 371 -6.55 -30.37 -2.85
N GLU A 372 -6.86 -31.17 -1.82
CA GLU A 372 -7.50 -30.68 -0.59
C GLU A 372 -6.66 -29.59 0.09
N ARG A 373 -5.35 -29.82 0.18
CA ARG A 373 -4.41 -28.88 0.79
C ARG A 373 -4.32 -27.56 0.01
N ILE A 374 -4.28 -27.61 -1.33
CA ILE A 374 -4.35 -26.42 -2.19
C ILE A 374 -5.64 -25.65 -1.92
N SER A 375 -6.79 -26.33 -1.90
CA SER A 375 -8.09 -25.69 -1.61
C SER A 375 -8.08 -24.96 -0.27
N LYS A 376 -7.67 -25.68 0.79
CA LYS A 376 -7.66 -25.14 2.15
C LYS A 376 -6.66 -24.00 2.31
N PHE A 377 -5.51 -24.08 1.65
CA PHE A 377 -4.50 -23.02 1.68
C PHE A 377 -5.06 -21.70 1.15
N PHE A 378 -5.68 -21.69 -0.04
CA PHE A 378 -6.21 -20.46 -0.62
C PHE A 378 -7.44 -19.91 0.12
N GLU A 379 -8.24 -20.79 0.75
CA GLU A 379 -9.31 -20.37 1.67
C GLU A 379 -8.73 -19.58 2.86
N LEU A 380 -7.76 -20.16 3.57
CA LEU A 380 -7.10 -19.54 4.73
C LEU A 380 -6.32 -18.29 4.34
N TYR A 381 -5.69 -18.29 3.16
CA TYR A 381 -4.97 -17.15 2.62
C TYR A 381 -5.90 -15.95 2.41
N LYS A 382 -7.07 -16.18 1.80
CA LYS A 382 -8.08 -15.15 1.62
C LYS A 382 -8.60 -14.62 2.97
N LYS A 383 -8.94 -15.51 3.90
CA LYS A 383 -9.41 -15.13 5.25
C LYS A 383 -8.38 -14.26 5.98
N SER A 384 -7.12 -14.68 5.96
CA SER A 384 -6.01 -13.94 6.59
C SER A 384 -5.85 -12.53 6.02
N ILE A 385 -5.87 -12.41 4.68
CA ILE A 385 -5.76 -11.11 4.00
C ILE A 385 -6.94 -10.21 4.39
N MET A 386 -8.17 -10.71 4.29
CA MET A 386 -9.36 -9.91 4.64
C MET A 386 -9.35 -9.47 6.09
N TYR A 387 -8.99 -10.38 7.01
CA TYR A 387 -8.85 -10.05 8.42
C TYR A 387 -7.83 -8.94 8.66
N ILE A 388 -6.65 -9.03 8.04
CA ILE A 388 -5.60 -8.00 8.16
C ILE A 388 -6.07 -6.67 7.57
N LEU A 389 -6.73 -6.67 6.40
CA LEU A 389 -7.24 -5.46 5.78
C LEU A 389 -8.28 -4.75 6.67
N GLU A 390 -9.18 -5.51 7.29
CA GLU A 390 -10.23 -4.98 8.15
C GLU A 390 -9.73 -4.53 9.52
N ASN A 391 -8.80 -5.27 10.12
CA ASN A 391 -8.38 -5.04 11.50
C ASN A 391 -7.09 -4.22 11.63
N SER A 392 -6.20 -4.28 10.62
CA SER A 392 -4.91 -3.59 10.65
C SER A 392 -4.85 -2.38 9.71
N PHE A 393 -5.60 -2.41 8.60
CA PHE A 393 -5.55 -1.37 7.55
C PHE A 393 -6.91 -0.75 7.23
N SER A 394 -7.85 -0.75 8.18
CA SER A 394 -9.20 -0.22 7.93
C SER A 394 -9.23 1.23 7.47
N GLY A 395 -8.23 2.04 7.85
CA GLY A 395 -8.11 3.43 7.39
C GLY A 395 -7.81 3.58 5.89
N ILE A 396 -7.25 2.55 5.25
CA ILE A 396 -6.86 2.60 3.83
C ILE A 396 -7.42 1.44 2.99
N LYS A 397 -8.23 0.54 3.56
CA LYS A 397 -8.67 -0.68 2.87
C LYS A 397 -9.28 -0.43 1.50
N GLU A 398 -10.10 0.62 1.34
CA GLU A 398 -10.73 1.00 0.06
C GLU A 398 -9.72 1.44 -1.02
N LEU A 399 -8.48 1.74 -0.64
CA LEU A 399 -7.38 2.08 -1.56
C LEU A 399 -6.60 0.84 -2.03
N LEU A 400 -6.79 -0.30 -1.36
CA LEU A 400 -6.01 -1.52 -1.59
C LEU A 400 -6.73 -2.40 -2.64
N PRO A 401 -6.05 -2.79 -3.75
CA PRO A 401 -6.64 -3.57 -4.83
C PRO A 401 -7.45 -4.80 -4.37
N CYS A 402 -6.96 -5.56 -3.39
CA CYS A 402 -7.68 -6.73 -2.91
C CYS A 402 -9.05 -6.38 -2.33
N TYR A 403 -9.15 -5.30 -1.56
CA TYR A 403 -10.41 -4.96 -0.93
C TYR A 403 -11.35 -4.24 -1.92
N ARG A 404 -10.82 -3.31 -2.73
CA ARG A 404 -11.62 -2.57 -3.73
C ARG A 404 -12.20 -3.47 -4.82
N ASN A 405 -11.56 -4.60 -5.11
CA ASN A 405 -12.03 -5.59 -6.07
C ASN A 405 -12.94 -6.65 -5.46
N LEU A 406 -13.51 -6.44 -4.27
CA LEU A 406 -14.54 -7.32 -3.74
C LEU A 406 -15.88 -7.12 -4.48
N PRO A 407 -16.70 -8.18 -4.64
CA PRO A 407 -16.43 -9.59 -4.29
C PRO A 407 -15.66 -10.37 -5.38
N TYR A 408 -14.62 -11.12 -5.01
CA TYR A 408 -13.85 -11.96 -5.93
C TYR A 408 -13.72 -13.41 -5.45
N GLN A 409 -13.39 -14.33 -6.35
CA GLN A 409 -13.01 -15.71 -6.03
C GLN A 409 -11.60 -16.02 -6.56
N TYR A 410 -10.76 -16.70 -5.77
CA TYR A 410 -9.49 -17.22 -6.28
C TYR A 410 -9.73 -18.35 -7.25
N THR A 411 -9.10 -18.30 -8.42
CA THR A 411 -8.99 -19.42 -9.35
C THR A 411 -7.57 -19.95 -9.30
N VAL A 412 -7.43 -21.26 -9.11
CA VAL A 412 -6.15 -21.96 -9.04
C VAL A 412 -6.14 -23.03 -10.12
N LYS A 413 -5.35 -22.81 -11.16
CA LYS A 413 -5.02 -23.80 -12.17
C LYS A 413 -3.84 -24.63 -11.65
N TYR A 414 -3.90 -25.96 -11.78
CA TYR A 414 -2.82 -26.83 -11.32
C TYR A 414 -2.57 -27.99 -12.28
N TYR A 415 -1.34 -28.48 -12.27
CA TYR A 415 -0.85 -29.62 -13.06
C TYR A 415 0.08 -30.46 -12.18
N PHE A 416 -0.11 -31.79 -12.20
CA PHE A 416 0.82 -32.72 -11.54
C PHE A 416 1.82 -33.29 -12.55
N ASN A 417 3.08 -33.34 -12.15
CA ASN A 417 4.15 -33.86 -12.99
C ASN A 417 3.94 -35.37 -13.22
N LYS A 418 4.07 -35.84 -14.48
CA LYS A 418 3.97 -37.27 -14.82
C LYS A 418 4.92 -38.14 -14.01
N ASN A 419 6.16 -37.69 -13.79
CA ASN A 419 7.13 -38.45 -12.98
C ASN A 419 6.63 -38.66 -11.55
N TYR A 420 5.96 -37.66 -10.96
CA TYR A 420 5.36 -37.78 -9.64
C TYR A 420 4.18 -38.77 -9.66
N LEU A 421 3.33 -38.71 -10.68
CA LEU A 421 2.21 -39.66 -10.87
C LEU A 421 2.68 -41.10 -11.08
N ASP A 422 3.81 -41.29 -11.77
CA ASP A 422 4.41 -42.59 -12.06
C ASP A 422 5.26 -43.12 -10.90
N GLY A 423 5.36 -42.40 -9.78
CA GLY A 423 6.17 -42.78 -8.61
C GLY A 423 7.69 -42.75 -8.86
N ILE A 424 8.13 -42.06 -9.92
CA ILE A 424 9.53 -41.95 -10.33
C ILE A 424 10.18 -40.78 -9.58
N VAL A 425 11.04 -41.10 -8.63
CA VAL A 425 11.74 -40.13 -7.76
C VAL A 425 13.18 -39.99 -8.21
N ASP A 426 13.39 -39.49 -9.42
CA ASP A 426 14.71 -39.59 -10.07
C ASP A 426 15.67 -38.43 -9.81
N ASN A 427 15.29 -37.31 -9.15
CA ASN A 427 16.25 -36.29 -8.69
C ASN A 427 15.61 -35.19 -7.81
N TYR A 428 16.47 -34.40 -7.14
CA TYR A 428 16.18 -33.20 -6.33
C TYR A 428 15.33 -32.10 -7.00
N TYR A 429 15.06 -32.19 -8.32
CA TYR A 429 14.43 -31.14 -9.13
C TYR A 429 12.98 -31.42 -9.54
N ASN A 430 12.38 -32.56 -9.13
CA ASN A 430 11.01 -32.90 -9.50
C ASN A 430 10.01 -32.41 -8.45
N ASP A 431 9.52 -31.18 -8.60
CA ASP A 431 8.32 -30.71 -7.88
C ASP A 431 7.14 -31.65 -8.18
N PRO A 432 6.26 -31.99 -7.21
CA PRO A 432 5.02 -32.73 -7.47
C PRO A 432 4.16 -32.11 -8.57
N GLY A 433 4.26 -30.79 -8.77
CA GLY A 433 3.58 -30.12 -9.88
C GLY A 433 3.76 -28.62 -9.89
N GLU A 434 3.03 -27.97 -10.77
CA GLU A 434 3.01 -26.52 -10.91
C GLU A 434 1.57 -26.03 -10.70
N LEU A 435 1.43 -24.80 -10.17
CA LEU A 435 0.15 -24.12 -10.07
C LEU A 435 0.28 -22.67 -10.52
N SER A 436 -0.82 -22.15 -11.05
CA SER A 436 -1.03 -20.75 -11.41
C SER A 436 -2.28 -20.25 -10.72
N TYR A 437 -2.23 -19.08 -10.08
CA TYR A 437 -3.39 -18.51 -9.42
C TYR A 437 -3.58 -17.02 -9.66
N TYR A 438 -4.85 -16.63 -9.65
CA TYR A 438 -5.32 -15.25 -9.76
C TYR A 438 -6.70 -15.17 -9.09
N TYR A 439 -7.24 -13.96 -8.92
CA TYR A 439 -8.63 -13.80 -8.47
C TYR A 439 -9.48 -13.20 -9.59
N GLU A 440 -10.74 -13.62 -9.66
CA GLU A 440 -11.69 -13.13 -10.66
C GLU A 440 -12.90 -12.46 -10.00
N PRO A 441 -13.51 -11.44 -10.64
CA PRO A 441 -14.78 -10.88 -10.19
C PRO A 441 -15.86 -11.96 -10.14
N CYS A 442 -16.67 -11.96 -9.09
CA CYS A 442 -17.77 -12.92 -8.93
C CYS A 442 -19.00 -12.24 -8.33
N GLU A 443 -20.10 -12.98 -8.19
CA GLU A 443 -21.36 -12.42 -7.67
C GLU A 443 -21.38 -12.32 -6.14
N SER A 444 -20.64 -13.19 -5.45
CA SER A 444 -20.62 -13.27 -3.98
C SER A 444 -19.21 -13.59 -3.49
N ASN A 445 -18.86 -13.14 -2.29
CA ASN A 445 -17.49 -13.29 -1.78
C ASN A 445 -17.19 -14.75 -1.39
N HIS A 446 -16.76 -15.58 -2.35
CA HIS A 446 -16.48 -16.99 -2.11
C HIS A 446 -15.16 -17.21 -1.37
N GLU A 447 -15.18 -17.87 -0.22
CA GLU A 447 -13.96 -18.22 0.53
C GLU A 447 -13.17 -19.34 -0.16
N VAL A 448 -13.88 -20.36 -0.66
CA VAL A 448 -13.28 -21.53 -1.30
C VAL A 448 -12.82 -21.19 -2.72
N PRO A 449 -11.57 -21.53 -3.11
CA PRO A 449 -11.08 -21.28 -4.45
C PRO A 449 -11.77 -22.18 -5.48
N LYS A 450 -11.82 -21.71 -6.73
CA LYS A 450 -12.12 -22.54 -7.90
C LYS A 450 -10.86 -23.26 -8.34
N LEU A 451 -10.86 -24.59 -8.27
CA LEU A 451 -9.73 -25.41 -8.70
C LEU A 451 -9.94 -25.92 -10.13
N ILE A 452 -8.90 -25.84 -10.97
CA ILE A 452 -8.92 -26.28 -12.37
C ILE A 452 -7.70 -27.15 -12.64
N GLU A 453 -7.89 -28.45 -12.85
CA GLU A 453 -6.82 -29.34 -13.34
C GLU A 453 -6.59 -29.05 -14.83
N CYS A 454 -5.33 -28.89 -15.24
CA CYS A 454 -4.96 -28.53 -16.60
C CYS A 454 -3.64 -29.19 -17.03
N THR A 455 -3.27 -29.03 -18.31
CA THR A 455 -1.98 -29.52 -18.81
C THR A 455 -0.86 -28.53 -18.50
N GLN A 456 0.40 -28.97 -18.61
CA GLN A 456 1.55 -28.08 -18.43
C GLN A 456 1.58 -26.93 -19.45
N ASP A 457 1.13 -27.17 -20.68
CA ASP A 457 1.07 -26.14 -21.72
C ASP A 457 -0.02 -25.10 -21.41
N ASP A 458 -1.14 -25.51 -20.82
CA ASP A 458 -2.21 -24.60 -20.40
C ASP A 458 -1.75 -23.64 -19.29
N LEU A 459 -0.93 -24.11 -18.35
CA LEU A 459 -0.35 -23.25 -17.29
C LEU A 459 0.61 -22.19 -17.81
N ARG A 460 1.24 -22.44 -18.97
CA ARG A 460 2.21 -21.51 -19.57
C ARG A 460 1.57 -20.45 -20.45
N ASN A 461 0.25 -20.52 -20.66
CA ASN A 461 -0.47 -19.63 -21.56
C ASN A 461 -1.06 -18.39 -20.85
N ASP A 462 -0.28 -17.77 -19.97
CA ASP A 462 -0.72 -16.66 -19.09
C ASP A 462 -1.21 -15.42 -19.86
N ILE A 463 -0.71 -15.18 -21.08
CA ILE A 463 -1.02 -13.97 -21.85
C ILE A 463 -2.51 -13.90 -22.21
N HIS A 464 -3.08 -15.02 -22.69
CA HIS A 464 -4.50 -15.07 -23.04
C HIS A 464 -5.40 -14.94 -21.80
N ASP A 465 -5.00 -15.56 -20.69
CA ASP A 465 -5.72 -15.43 -19.42
C ASP A 465 -5.71 -13.99 -18.90
N MET A 466 -4.57 -13.27 -19.02
CA MET A 466 -4.45 -11.88 -18.58
C MET A 466 -5.38 -10.94 -19.35
N ASP A 467 -5.44 -11.04 -20.69
CA ASP A 467 -6.30 -10.16 -21.50
C ASP A 467 -7.78 -10.35 -21.16
N ASP A 468 -8.20 -11.59 -20.96
CA ASP A 468 -9.59 -11.88 -20.60
C ASP A 468 -9.90 -11.47 -19.16
N LEU A 469 -8.94 -11.60 -18.24
CA LEU A 469 -9.07 -11.13 -16.87
C LEU A 469 -9.19 -9.60 -16.81
N VAL A 470 -8.37 -8.87 -17.55
CA VAL A 470 -8.44 -7.40 -17.67
C VAL A 470 -9.81 -6.97 -18.17
N LYS A 471 -10.34 -7.61 -19.22
CA LYS A 471 -11.70 -7.32 -19.72
C LYS A 471 -12.77 -7.58 -18.66
N LYS A 472 -12.69 -8.69 -17.93
CA LYS A 472 -13.63 -9.00 -16.83
C LYS A 472 -13.62 -7.91 -15.75
N TYR A 473 -12.43 -7.43 -15.38
CA TYR A 473 -12.27 -6.38 -14.39
C TYR A 473 -12.88 -5.06 -14.87
N SER A 474 -12.57 -4.65 -16.11
CA SER A 474 -13.14 -3.43 -16.69
C SER A 474 -14.67 -3.47 -16.74
N ASN A 475 -15.26 -4.62 -17.11
CA ASN A 475 -16.72 -4.78 -17.17
C ASN A 475 -17.40 -4.70 -15.79
N LYS A 476 -16.66 -4.95 -14.70
CA LYS A 476 -17.16 -4.92 -13.32
C LYS A 476 -16.70 -3.68 -12.54
N ASN A 477 -16.07 -2.71 -13.20
CA ASN A 477 -15.46 -1.51 -12.58
C ASN A 477 -14.42 -1.84 -11.49
N TYR A 478 -13.67 -2.93 -11.66
CA TYR A 478 -12.57 -3.29 -10.77
C TYR A 478 -11.29 -2.55 -11.16
N MET A 479 -10.36 -2.43 -10.21
CA MET A 479 -9.02 -1.91 -10.45
C MET A 479 -8.22 -2.88 -11.33
N VAL A 480 -8.03 -2.50 -12.59
CA VAL A 480 -7.24 -3.25 -13.59
C VAL A 480 -5.75 -3.25 -13.26
N GLU A 481 -5.24 -2.16 -12.66
CA GLU A 481 -3.82 -1.99 -12.28
C GLU A 481 -3.33 -3.05 -11.27
N GLY A 482 -4.25 -3.69 -10.55
CA GLY A 482 -3.95 -4.74 -9.56
C GLY A 482 -4.06 -6.17 -10.09
N VAL A 483 -4.29 -6.36 -11.40
CA VAL A 483 -4.41 -7.68 -12.02
C VAL A 483 -3.04 -8.35 -12.07
N SER A 484 -2.95 -9.58 -11.56
CA SER A 484 -1.74 -10.39 -11.65
C SER A 484 -2.06 -11.87 -11.63
N ILE A 485 -1.29 -12.63 -12.40
CA ILE A 485 -1.24 -14.09 -12.35
C ILE A 485 0.09 -14.47 -11.68
N THR A 486 0.06 -15.43 -10.75
CA THR A 486 1.24 -15.91 -10.04
C THR A 486 1.41 -17.39 -10.26
N ASN A 487 2.59 -17.79 -10.74
CA ASN A 487 2.98 -19.18 -10.94
C ASN A 487 3.94 -19.63 -9.84
N MET A 488 3.80 -20.87 -9.37
CA MET A 488 4.66 -21.46 -8.34
C MET A 488 4.63 -23.00 -8.39
N GLY A 489 5.59 -23.62 -7.71
CA GLY A 489 5.58 -25.07 -7.49
C GLY A 489 4.58 -25.49 -6.41
N ILE A 490 4.01 -26.69 -6.52
CA ILE A 490 3.11 -27.23 -5.47
C ILE A 490 3.89 -27.49 -4.18
N SER A 491 5.17 -27.85 -4.27
CA SER A 491 6.04 -28.08 -3.12
C SER A 491 6.12 -26.89 -2.15
N GLU A 492 6.01 -25.66 -2.67
CA GLU A 492 6.05 -24.45 -1.87
C GLU A 492 4.93 -24.36 -0.83
N LEU A 493 3.78 -25.02 -1.06
CA LEU A 493 2.65 -25.06 -0.12
C LEU A 493 2.80 -26.11 0.99
N LEU A 494 3.86 -26.93 0.93
CA LEU A 494 4.07 -28.04 1.85
C LEU A 494 4.93 -27.67 3.06
N HIS A 495 5.70 -26.59 2.95
CA HIS A 495 6.58 -26.13 4.01
C HIS A 495 5.82 -25.41 5.15
N ASP A 496 6.46 -25.35 6.31
CA ASP A 496 5.95 -24.62 7.48
C ASP A 496 5.96 -23.10 7.24
N GLU A 497 5.01 -22.38 7.87
CA GLU A 497 4.89 -20.91 7.87
C GLU A 497 4.71 -20.27 6.47
N GLN A 498 4.27 -21.05 5.48
CA GLN A 498 4.09 -20.57 4.11
C GLN A 498 2.86 -19.69 3.98
N LEU A 499 1.79 -19.96 4.71
CA LEU A 499 0.60 -19.10 4.69
C LEU A 499 1.00 -17.68 5.16
N SER A 500 1.70 -17.57 6.30
CA SER A 500 2.24 -16.31 6.80
C SER A 500 3.13 -15.61 5.78
N LYS A 501 4.04 -16.33 5.12
CA LYS A 501 4.91 -15.75 4.08
C LYS A 501 4.10 -15.18 2.91
N PHE A 502 3.12 -15.94 2.40
CA PHE A 502 2.27 -15.52 1.28
C PHE A 502 1.43 -14.29 1.63
N VAL A 503 0.80 -14.31 2.81
CA VAL A 503 -0.02 -13.20 3.30
C VAL A 503 0.80 -11.91 3.39
N HIS A 504 1.97 -11.95 4.02
CA HIS A 504 2.80 -10.76 4.17
C HIS A 504 3.40 -10.27 2.85
N ASN A 505 3.80 -11.18 1.95
CA ASN A 505 4.24 -10.80 0.60
C ASN A 505 3.13 -10.11 -0.19
N LYS A 506 1.89 -10.57 -0.04
CA LYS A 506 0.74 -9.93 -0.69
C LYS A 506 0.47 -8.56 -0.09
N MET A 507 0.43 -8.44 1.24
CA MET A 507 0.25 -7.15 1.92
C MET A 507 1.36 -6.16 1.56
N LYS A 508 2.60 -6.62 1.38
CA LYS A 508 3.71 -5.80 0.88
C LYS A 508 3.38 -5.16 -0.48
N LYS A 509 2.91 -5.95 -1.45
CA LYS A 509 2.49 -5.45 -2.77
C LYS A 509 1.31 -4.46 -2.67
N GLU A 510 0.35 -4.70 -1.79
CA GLU A 510 -0.78 -3.78 -1.58
C GLU A 510 -0.32 -2.42 -1.01
N ILE A 511 0.64 -2.40 -0.09
CA ILE A 511 1.24 -1.17 0.44
C ILE A 511 2.07 -0.46 -0.64
N GLU A 512 2.86 -1.20 -1.41
CA GLU A 512 3.64 -0.64 -2.52
C GLU A 512 2.73 0.04 -3.55
N PHE A 513 1.54 -0.51 -3.82
CA PHE A 513 0.55 0.10 -4.71
C PHE A 513 0.02 1.45 -4.21
N VAL A 514 -0.26 1.59 -2.92
CA VAL A 514 -0.75 2.87 -2.35
C VAL A 514 0.35 3.92 -2.29
N PHE A 515 1.58 3.50 -1.97
CA PHE A 515 2.75 4.36 -1.90
C PHE A 515 3.59 4.30 -3.18
N ASP A 516 2.94 4.06 -4.32
CA ASP A 516 3.61 4.04 -5.60
C ASP A 516 4.23 5.42 -5.90
N GLY A 517 5.40 5.43 -6.51
CA GLY A 517 6.17 6.65 -6.78
C GLY A 517 6.86 7.30 -5.57
N ILE A 518 6.81 6.70 -4.38
CA ILE A 518 7.68 7.04 -3.23
C ILE A 518 8.81 6.00 -3.13
N ASP A 519 10.07 6.41 -3.22
CA ASP A 519 11.21 5.49 -3.15
C ASP A 519 11.37 4.90 -1.73
N SER A 520 11.71 3.60 -1.65
CA SER A 520 12.00 2.89 -0.39
C SER A 520 13.37 3.21 0.19
#